data_AF-A0A920MDD1-F1
#
_entry.id   AF-A0A920MDD1-F1
#
_cell.length_a   1.000
_cell.length_b   1.000
_cell.length_c   1.000
_cell.angle_alpha   90.00
_cell.angle_beta   90.00
_cell.angle_gamma   90.00
#
_symmetry.space_group_name_H-M   'P 1'
#
loop_
_entity.id
_entity.type
_entity.pdbx_description
1 polymer ?
#
loop_
_entity_poly.entity_id
_entity_poly.type
_entity_poly.pdbx_seq_one_letter_code
_entity_poly.pdbx_strand_id
1 'polypeptide(L)' 'MAQGEKLSSEVIEGIDEGPLEAIKSSGGSKLNELSFGVIPQVMPTITSYWLYRFEINLRASAVLGVVGAGGLVKNL' A
#
# COMPACT_ATOMS: atom_id res chain seq x y z
N MET A 1 -1.08 -8.68 -14.12
CA MET A 1 -0.25 -8.41 -12.92
C MET A 1 0.54 -7.10 -13.02
N ALA A 2 0.11 -6.10 -13.81
CA ALA A 2 0.91 -4.91 -14.14
C ALA A 2 0.74 -3.68 -13.22
N GLN A 3 -0.27 -3.65 -12.35
CA GLN A 3 -0.56 -2.45 -11.54
C GLN A 3 0.45 -2.23 -10.38
N GLY A 4 1.04 -3.30 -9.85
CA GLY A 4 1.97 -3.19 -8.71
C GLY A 4 3.33 -2.57 -9.09
N GLU A 5 3.85 -2.92 -10.27
CA GLU A 5 5.11 -2.35 -10.79
C GLU A 5 4.93 -0.88 -11.16
N LYS A 6 3.84 -0.53 -11.85
CA LYS A 6 3.54 0.87 -12.20
C LYS A 6 3.37 1.75 -10.97
N LEU A 7 2.61 1.29 -9.96
CA LEU A 7 2.45 2.01 -8.70
C LEU A 7 3.79 2.21 -7.98
N SER A 8 4.66 1.20 -7.98
CA SER A 8 5.99 1.31 -7.38
C SER A 8 6.85 2.35 -8.09
N SER A 9 6.84 2.39 -9.43
CA SER A 9 7.58 3.37 -10.22
C SER A 9 7.08 4.79 -9.95
N GLU A 10 5.77 5.01 -10.03
CA GLU A 10 5.16 6.33 -9.84
C GLU A 10 5.41 6.90 -8.45
N VAL A 11 5.37 6.04 -7.43
CA VAL A 11 5.62 6.48 -6.05
C VAL A 11 7.09 6.82 -5.83
N ILE A 12 8.02 6.11 -6.47
CA ILE A 12 9.45 6.43 -6.40
C ILE A 12 9.77 7.71 -7.18
N GLU A 13 9.24 7.85 -8.39
CA GLU A 13 9.40 9.05 -9.23
C GLU A 13 8.74 10.29 -8.62
N GLY A 14 7.72 10.09 -7.76
CA GLY A 14 7.01 11.16 -7.06
C GLY A 14 7.65 11.62 -5.76
N ILE A 15 8.81 11.08 -5.36
CA ILE A 15 9.53 11.54 -4.16
C ILE A 15 10.07 12.95 -4.40
N ASP A 16 9.73 13.88 -3.50
CA ASP A 16 10.34 15.20 -3.43
C ASP A 16 11.71 15.09 -2.74
N GLU A 17 12.75 15.57 -3.43
CA GLU A 17 14.12 15.58 -2.93
C GLU A 17 14.35 16.68 -1.87
N GLY A 18 13.53 17.73 -1.82
CA GLY A 18 13.68 18.85 -0.89
C GLY A 18 13.76 18.42 0.59
N PRO A 19 12.84 17.59 1.10
CA PRO A 19 12.95 17.02 2.45
C PRO A 19 14.24 16.22 2.69
N LEU A 20 14.73 15.47 1.70
CA LEU A 20 15.95 14.69 1.83
C LEU A 20 17.18 15.61 1.92
N GLU A 21 17.24 16.64 1.08
CA GLU A 21 18.29 17.66 1.10
C GLU A 21 18.30 18.45 2.42
N ALA A 22 17.13 18.78 2.95
CA ALA A 22 16.99 19.46 4.24
C ALA A 22 17.52 18.60 5.41
N ILE A 23 17.18 17.30 5.43
CA ILE A 23 17.68 16.35 6.42
C ILE A 23 19.21 16.24 6.33
N LYS A 24 19.75 16.08 5.12
CA LYS A 24 21.19 15.96 4.88
C LYS A 24 21.95 17.23 5.29
N SER A 25 21.42 18.40 4.93
CA SER A 25 22.03 19.70 5.26
C SER A 25 22.03 19.99 6.76
N SER A 26 21.11 19.36 7.50
CA SER A 26 21.03 19.44 8.96
C SER A 26 21.91 18.41 9.69
N GLY A 27 22.76 17.67 8.97
CA GLY A 27 23.63 16.63 9.52
C GLY A 27 22.95 15.27 9.73
N GLY A 28 21.79 15.04 9.11
CA GLY A 28 21.06 13.78 9.19
C GLY A 28 21.78 12.61 8.50
N SER A 29 21.59 11.41 9.05
CA SER A 29 22.10 10.18 8.46
C SER A 29 21.20 9.64 7.35
N LYS A 30 21.69 8.66 6.56
CA LYS A 30 20.87 7.92 5.59
C LYS A 30 19.62 7.27 6.20
N LEU A 31 19.68 6.84 7.47
CA LEU A 31 18.51 6.31 8.16
C LEU A 31 17.49 7.40 8.46
N ASN A 32 17.93 8.63 8.69
CA ASN A 32 17.04 9.77 8.87
C ASN A 32 16.37 10.12 7.54
N GLU A 33 17.12 10.15 6.44
CA GLU A 33 16.58 10.35 5.09
C GLU A 33 15.52 9.28 4.76
N LEU A 34 15.78 8.01 5.06
CA LEU A 34 14.82 6.93 4.84
C LEU A 34 13.58 7.09 5.72
N SER A 35 13.76 7.31 7.01
CA SER A 35 12.67 7.28 8.00
C SER A 35 11.80 8.53 7.98
N PHE A 36 12.38 9.69 7.67
CA PHE A 36 11.69 10.99 7.73
C PHE A 36 11.59 11.69 6.38
N GLY A 37 12.35 11.27 5.37
CA GLY A 37 12.24 11.77 3.99
C GLY A 37 11.40 10.82 3.13
N VAL A 38 11.86 9.58 2.95
CA VAL A 38 11.28 8.65 1.96
C VAL A 38 10.02 7.95 2.46
N ILE A 39 10.11 7.21 3.58
CA ILE A 39 8.99 6.43 4.12
C ILE A 39 7.69 7.24 4.23
N PRO A 40 7.66 8.43 4.84
CA PRO A 40 6.42 9.20 4.97
C PRO A 40 5.82 9.64 3.64
N GLN A 41 6.61 9.82 2.58
CA GLN A 41 6.12 10.18 1.25
C GLN A 41 5.48 8.98 0.52
N VAL A 42 6.04 7.79 0.72
CA VAL A 42 5.65 6.56 0.00
C VAL A 42 4.50 5.81 0.70
N MET A 43 4.48 5.85 2.05
CA MET A 43 3.56 5.05 2.88
C MET A 43 2.07 5.29 2.60
N PRO A 44 1.57 6.54 2.46
CA PRO A 44 0.14 6.76 2.23
C PRO A 44 -0.37 6.03 0.99
N THR A 45 0.37 6.11 -0.12
CA THR A 45 0.00 5.45 -1.39
C THR A 45 0.02 3.94 -1.27
N ILE A 46 1.06 3.38 -0.65
CA ILE A 46 1.16 1.94 -0.39
C ILE A 46 -0.02 1.47 0.47
N THR A 47 -0.31 2.16 1.57
CA THR A 47 -1.40 1.81 2.48
C THR A 47 -2.75 1.89 1.79
N SER A 48 -3.02 2.95 1.00
CA SER A 48 -4.25 3.06 0.20
C SER A 48 -4.42 1.88 -0.76
N TYR A 49 -3.36 1.48 -1.46
CA TYR A 49 -3.40 0.33 -2.37
C TYR A 49 -3.68 -0.98 -1.63
N TRP A 50 -3.01 -1.22 -0.51
CA TRP A 50 -3.24 -2.42 0.30
C TRP A 50 -4.65 -2.46 0.88
N LEU A 51 -5.16 -1.34 1.38
CA LEU A 51 -6.50 -1.24 1.93
C LEU A 51 -7.57 -1.47 0.86
N TYR A 52 -7.39 -0.89 -0.32
CA TYR A 52 -8.28 -1.13 -1.46
C TYR A 52 -8.34 -2.61 -1.84
N ARG A 53 -7.17 -3.26 -1.91
CA ARG A 53 -7.11 -4.71 -2.16
C ARG A 53 -7.76 -5.51 -1.05
N PHE A 54 -7.51 -5.14 0.20
CA PHE A 54 -8.11 -5.79 1.36
C PHE A 54 -9.64 -5.69 1.32
N GLU A 55 -10.20 -4.51 1.04
CA GLU A 55 -11.64 -4.29 0.88
C GLU A 55 -12.24 -5.15 -0.24
N ILE A 56 -11.58 -5.24 -1.39
CA ILE A 56 -12.03 -6.09 -2.50
C ILE A 56 -12.05 -7.56 -2.09
N ASN A 57 -10.99 -8.03 -1.41
CA ASN A 57 -10.93 -9.41 -0.94
C ASN A 57 -12.01 -9.71 0.10
N LEU A 58 -12.31 -8.76 0.99
CA LEU A 58 -13.43 -8.87 1.94
C LEU A 58 -14.79 -8.91 1.23
N ARG A 59 -15.01 -8.08 0.22
CA ARG A 59 -16.25 -8.11 -0.56
C ARG A 59 -16.42 -9.43 -1.31
N ALA A 60 -15.34 -9.90 -1.93
CA ALA A 60 -15.33 -11.17 -2.63
C ALA A 60 -15.58 -12.36 -1.69
N SER A 61 -14.99 -12.36 -0.48
CA SER A 61 -15.23 -13.41 0.52
C SER A 61 -16.65 -13.38 1.08
N ALA A 62 -17.25 -12.22 1.25
CA ALA A 62 -18.66 -12.11 1.62
C ALA A 62 -19.58 -12.70 0.55
N VAL A 63 -19.33 -12.40 -0.73
CA VAL A 63 -20.12 -12.95 -1.85
C VAL A 63 -19.92 -14.46 -1.98
N LEU A 64 -18.67 -14.95 -1.96
CA LEU A 64 -18.37 -16.38 -1.98
C LEU A 64 -18.87 -17.11 -0.74
N GLY A 65 -18.92 -16.44 0.42
CA GLY A 65 -19.52 -16.96 1.64
C GLY A 65 -21.03 -17.14 1.52
N VAL A 66 -21.73 -16.20 0.89
CA VAL A 66 -23.16 -16.34 0.57
C VAL A 66 -23.42 -17.46 -0.45
N VAL A 67 -22.58 -17.57 -1.49
CA VAL A 67 -22.71 -18.60 -2.53
C VAL A 67 -22.28 -19.99 -2.03
N GLY A 68 -21.27 -20.07 -1.16
CA GLY A 68 -20.74 -21.31 -0.57
C GLY A 68 -21.52 -21.82 0.66
N ALA A 69 -22.07 -20.93 1.50
CA ALA A 69 -22.97 -21.31 2.59
C ALA A 69 -24.36 -21.75 2.10
N GLY A 70 -24.74 -21.41 0.86
CA GLY A 70 -25.95 -21.91 0.21
C GLY A 70 -25.92 -23.40 -0.15
N GLY A 71 -24.74 -24.04 -0.16
CA GLY A 71 -24.56 -25.45 -0.51
C GLY A 71 -24.40 -26.40 0.68
N LEU A 72 -23.91 -25.93 1.83
CA LEU A 72 -23.63 -26.76 3.00
C LEU A 72 -24.83 -26.95 3.95
N VAL A 73 -25.87 -26.13 3.81
CA VAL A 73 -27.08 -26.21 4.66
C VAL A 73 -28.21 -27.02 4.01
N LYS A 74 -28.11 -27.39 2.72
CA LYS A 74 -29.21 -28.06 2.02
C LYS A 74 -29.28 -29.58 2.24
N ASN A 75 -28.44 -30.17 3.09
CA ASN A 75 -28.47 -31.61 3.41
C ASN A 75 -28.23 -31.90 4.90
N LEU A 76 -29.03 -31.29 5.78
CA LEU A 76 -29.39 -31.83 7.09
C LEU A 76 -30.89 -31.66 7.30
#